data_AF-A0A952VC98-F1
#
_entry.id   AF-A0A952VC98-F1
#
_cell.length_a   1.000
_cell.length_b   1.000
_cell.length_c   1.000
_cell.angle_alpha   90.00
_cell.angle_beta   90.00
_cell.angle_gamma   90.00
#
_symmetry.space_group_name_H-M   'P 1'
#
loop_
_entity.id
_entity.type
_entity.pdbx_description
1 polymer ?
#
loop_
_entity_poly.entity_id
_entity_poly.type
_entity_poly.pdbx_seq_one_letter_code
_entity_poly.pdbx_strand_id
1 'polypeptide(L)'
;MKKIQLSLIYLSVAIAALVSVNSYSQNRTVLAEAERISGDRFMIVTRTPQGAVVNALTRPNRETLAAIDAGLTELFEVARRNGYRKALRYSDYTIYIAKADREKDADGRYSPDIAVPSAQYAGSAYDKGGFIYVAGIVVALNPCAFMIAEHTKDYSRISTAVRNEGEHLVLYHNDRKRFGETADHSKGGGHPILQ
;
A
#
# COMPACT_ATOMS: atom_id res chain seq x y z
N MET A 1 7.76 41.19 -54.03
CA MET A 1 7.01 41.39 -52.77
C MET A 1 7.41 40.30 -51.79
N LYS A 2 7.87 40.69 -50.59
CA LYS A 2 8.52 39.82 -49.59
C LYS A 2 7.52 38.91 -48.86
N LYS A 3 7.98 37.70 -48.57
CA LYS A 3 7.35 36.63 -47.78
C LYS A 3 6.93 37.11 -46.38
N ILE A 4 5.78 36.66 -45.89
CA ILE A 4 5.44 36.65 -44.47
C ILE A 4 5.22 35.19 -44.05
N GLN A 5 6.26 34.58 -43.50
CA GLN A 5 6.14 33.49 -42.54
C GLN A 5 6.05 34.13 -41.16
N LEU A 6 4.97 33.92 -40.40
CA LEU A 6 4.96 34.16 -38.97
C LEU A 6 4.10 33.09 -38.26
N SER A 7 4.82 32.11 -37.72
CA SER A 7 4.72 31.65 -36.32
C SER A 7 3.39 31.04 -35.83
N LEU A 8 3.21 29.75 -36.14
CA LEU A 8 2.42 28.80 -35.35
C LEU A 8 3.30 28.25 -34.20
N ILE A 9 3.47 29.04 -33.14
CA ILE A 9 4.00 28.55 -31.86
C ILE A 9 3.18 29.25 -30.79
N TYR A 10 2.14 28.60 -30.25
CA TYR A 10 1.62 28.79 -28.88
C TYR A 10 0.44 27.83 -28.66
N LEU A 11 0.68 26.52 -28.55
CA LEU A 11 -0.26 25.62 -27.86
C LEU A 11 0.42 24.32 -27.40
N SER A 12 1.27 24.40 -26.38
CA SER A 12 1.86 23.19 -25.78
C SER A 12 2.21 23.33 -24.29
N VAL A 13 1.44 24.10 -23.51
CA VAL A 13 1.67 24.25 -22.05
C VAL A 13 0.44 23.90 -21.17
N ALA A 14 -0.64 23.33 -21.73
CA ALA A 14 -1.87 23.07 -20.96
C ALA A 14 -2.13 21.59 -20.58
N ILE A 15 -1.21 20.65 -20.84
CA ILE A 15 -1.43 19.22 -20.52
C ILE A 15 -0.79 18.80 -19.19
N ALA A 16 0.31 19.43 -18.76
CA ALA A 16 1.01 19.05 -17.52
C ALA A 16 0.25 19.45 -16.23
N ALA A 17 -0.56 20.50 -16.29
CA ALA A 17 -1.31 20.98 -15.12
C ALA A 17 -2.47 20.04 -14.76
N LEU A 18 -3.20 19.49 -15.73
CA LEU A 18 -4.36 18.61 -15.50
C LEU A 18 -3.99 17.25 -14.88
N VAL A 19 -2.81 16.71 -15.21
CA VAL A 19 -2.31 15.46 -14.62
C VAL A 19 -1.96 15.64 -13.14
N SER A 20 -1.40 16.81 -12.78
CA SER A 20 -0.95 17.10 -11.42
C SER A 20 -2.11 17.26 -10.42
N VAL A 21 -3.24 17.84 -10.85
CA VAL A 21 -4.42 18.02 -9.97
C VAL A 21 -5.09 16.69 -9.64
N ASN A 22 -5.16 15.78 -10.62
CA ASN A 22 -5.74 14.45 -10.44
C ASN A 22 -4.93 13.60 -9.47
N SER A 23 -3.60 13.56 -9.62
CA SER A 23 -2.72 12.82 -8.70
C SER A 23 -2.77 13.37 -7.28
N TYR A 24 -2.83 14.70 -7.10
CA TYR A 24 -2.91 15.31 -5.77
C TYR A 24 -4.26 15.02 -5.08
N SER A 25 -5.39 15.11 -5.80
CA SER A 25 -6.71 14.80 -5.26
C SER A 25 -6.88 13.30 -4.93
N GLN A 26 -6.37 12.42 -5.79
CA GLN A 26 -6.33 10.98 -5.52
C GLN A 26 -5.51 10.68 -4.26
N ASN A 27 -4.32 11.27 -4.13
CA ASN A 27 -3.48 11.09 -2.94
C ASN A 27 -4.18 11.56 -1.64
N ARG A 28 -4.95 12.65 -1.67
CA ARG A 28 -5.72 13.09 -0.50
C ARG A 28 -6.84 12.13 -0.13
N THR A 29 -7.52 11.55 -1.11
CA THR A 29 -8.59 10.59 -0.88
C THR A 29 -8.04 9.29 -0.28
N VAL A 30 -6.93 8.79 -0.83
CA VAL A 30 -6.26 7.58 -0.32
C VAL A 30 -5.68 7.80 1.08
N LEU A 31 -5.10 8.98 1.36
CA LEU A 31 -4.66 9.33 2.71
C LEU A 31 -5.83 9.35 3.70
N ALA A 32 -6.93 10.01 3.35
CA ALA A 32 -8.11 10.06 4.23
C ALA A 32 -8.68 8.66 4.50
N GLU A 33 -8.65 7.77 3.51
CA GLU A 33 -9.07 6.38 3.69
C GLU A 33 -8.12 5.61 4.62
N ALA A 34 -6.80 5.76 4.46
CA ALA A 34 -5.83 5.16 5.38
C ALA A 34 -6.08 5.61 6.84
N GLU A 35 -6.26 6.92 7.05
CA GLU A 35 -6.57 7.49 8.37
C GLU A 35 -7.93 7.01 8.90
N ARG A 36 -8.93 6.82 8.04
CA ARG A 36 -10.24 6.28 8.43
C ARG A 36 -10.14 4.81 8.86
N ILE A 37 -9.32 4.01 8.20
CA ILE A 37 -9.17 2.57 8.49
C ILE A 37 -8.43 2.36 9.82
N SER A 38 -7.29 3.03 10.03
CA SER A 38 -6.48 2.82 11.23
C SER A 38 -6.83 3.72 12.40
N GLY A 39 -7.50 4.85 12.15
CA GLY A 39 -7.66 5.91 13.15
C GLY A 39 -6.40 6.76 13.39
N ASP A 40 -5.32 6.50 12.65
CA ASP A 40 -4.06 7.25 12.76
C ASP A 40 -4.10 8.58 11.99
N ARG A 41 -3.08 9.42 12.23
CA ARG A 41 -2.78 10.61 11.41
C ARG A 41 -1.37 10.49 10.85
N PHE A 42 -1.25 10.41 9.52
CA PHE A 42 0.04 10.23 8.87
C PHE A 42 0.68 11.58 8.55
N MET A 43 1.51 12.06 9.48
CA MET A 43 2.10 13.39 9.40
C MET A 43 3.47 13.42 8.70
N ILE A 44 4.11 12.26 8.56
CA ILE A 44 5.43 12.14 7.93
C ILE A 44 5.29 11.52 6.55
N VAL A 45 5.86 12.17 5.54
CA VAL A 45 6.00 11.62 4.20
C VAL A 45 7.48 11.50 3.87
N THR A 46 7.90 10.32 3.40
CA THR A 46 9.26 10.05 2.95
C THR A 46 9.26 9.08 1.78
N ARG A 47 10.44 8.66 1.33
CA ARG A 47 10.61 7.64 0.30
C ARG A 47 11.59 6.58 0.75
N THR A 48 11.37 5.36 0.29
CA THR A 48 12.38 4.32 0.37
C THR A 48 13.54 4.62 -0.58
N PRO A 49 14.73 4.01 -0.38
CA PRO A 49 15.86 4.12 -1.32
C PRO A 49 15.50 3.84 -2.79
N GLN A 50 14.63 2.87 -3.07
CA GLN A 50 14.20 2.53 -4.44
C GLN A 50 13.03 3.38 -4.95
N GLY A 51 12.44 4.23 -4.11
CA GLY A 51 11.54 5.30 -4.53
C GLY A 51 10.05 5.10 -4.22
N ALA A 52 9.67 4.06 -3.46
CA ALA A 52 8.30 3.93 -2.98
C ALA A 52 7.95 5.05 -1.99
N VAL A 53 6.71 5.54 -2.02
CA VAL A 53 6.25 6.59 -1.10
C VAL A 53 5.88 5.95 0.22
N VAL A 54 6.30 6.55 1.33
CA VAL A 54 5.98 6.09 2.69
C VAL A 54 5.33 7.21 3.48
N ASN A 55 4.13 6.95 4.00
CA ASN A 55 3.42 7.81 4.93
C ASN A 55 3.45 7.16 6.33
N ALA A 56 3.82 7.89 7.36
CA ALA A 56 4.02 7.32 8.70
C ALA A 56 3.66 8.33 9.81
N LEU A 57 3.40 7.81 11.02
CA LEU A 57 3.19 8.62 12.21
C LEU A 57 4.53 9.18 12.74
N THR A 58 5.55 8.34 12.76
CA THR A 58 6.92 8.66 13.17
C THR A 58 7.87 8.53 11.98
N ARG A 59 9.04 9.17 12.04
CA ARG A 59 10.02 9.07 10.94
C ARG A 59 10.57 7.64 10.89
N PRO A 60 10.35 6.87 9.81
CA PRO A 60 10.92 5.54 9.67
C PRO A 60 12.45 5.62 9.62
N ASN A 61 13.13 4.68 10.29
CA ASN A 61 14.58 4.56 10.21
C ASN A 61 15.00 3.91 8.87
N ARG A 62 16.31 3.87 8.63
CA ARG A 62 16.88 3.34 7.37
C ARG A 62 16.52 1.87 7.18
N GLU A 63 16.54 1.09 8.26
CA GLU A 63 16.27 -0.35 8.26
C GLU A 63 14.82 -0.65 7.87
N THR A 64 13.87 0.15 8.39
CA THR A 64 12.45 0.07 8.01
C THR A 64 12.26 0.35 6.52
N LEU A 65 12.86 1.43 6.00
CA LEU A 65 12.77 1.78 4.59
C LEU A 65 13.41 0.72 3.67
N ALA A 66 14.53 0.14 4.09
CA ALA A 66 15.21 -0.93 3.37
C ALA A 66 14.38 -2.23 3.37
N ALA A 67 13.68 -2.55 4.48
CA ALA A 67 12.80 -3.70 4.57
C ALA A 67 11.59 -3.58 3.63
N ILE A 68 11.04 -2.37 3.47
CA ILE A 68 9.98 -2.12 2.48
C ILE A 68 10.48 -2.40 1.07
N ASP A 69 11.67 -1.90 0.72
CA ASP A 69 12.27 -2.17 -0.59
C ASP A 69 12.54 -3.67 -0.80
N ALA A 70 12.99 -4.39 0.23
CA ALA A 70 13.22 -5.82 0.16
C ALA A 70 11.91 -6.59 -0.12
N GLY A 71 10.83 -6.27 0.58
CA GLY A 71 9.51 -6.88 0.34
C GLY A 71 8.97 -6.61 -1.08
N LEU A 72 9.11 -5.38 -1.58
CA LEU A 72 8.72 -5.04 -2.94
C LEU A 72 9.60 -5.74 -3.98
N THR A 73 10.91 -5.86 -3.72
CA THR A 73 11.85 -6.59 -4.59
C THR A 73 11.39 -8.03 -4.76
N GLU A 74 11.15 -8.73 -3.65
CA GLU A 74 10.71 -10.12 -3.65
C GLU A 74 9.35 -10.27 -4.36
N LEU A 75 8.39 -9.40 -4.06
CA LEU A 75 7.11 -9.36 -4.77
C LEU A 75 7.29 -9.24 -6.28
N PHE A 76 8.13 -8.31 -6.74
CA PHE A 76 8.34 -8.10 -8.17
C PHE A 76 9.02 -9.29 -8.84
N GLU A 77 9.94 -9.96 -8.15
CA GLU A 77 10.56 -11.19 -8.63
C GLU A 77 9.54 -12.32 -8.78
N VAL A 78 8.73 -12.58 -7.74
CA VAL A 78 7.67 -13.59 -7.75
C VAL A 78 6.63 -13.28 -8.86
N ALA A 79 6.20 -12.03 -8.96
CA ALA A 79 5.28 -11.57 -9.99
C ALA A 79 5.84 -11.84 -11.40
N ARG A 80 7.13 -11.57 -11.63
CA ARG A 80 7.78 -11.83 -12.92
C ARG A 80 7.80 -13.32 -13.25
N ARG A 81 8.08 -14.19 -12.27
CA ARG A 81 8.03 -15.66 -12.45
C ARG A 81 6.63 -16.15 -12.83
N ASN A 82 5.58 -15.50 -12.32
CA ASN A 82 4.18 -15.77 -12.66
C ASN A 82 3.73 -15.10 -13.98
N GLY A 83 4.64 -14.53 -14.77
CA GLY A 83 4.30 -13.89 -16.04
C GLY A 83 3.68 -12.49 -15.94
N TYR A 84 3.52 -11.96 -14.72
CA TYR A 84 2.95 -10.62 -14.49
C TYR A 84 4.01 -9.53 -14.73
N ARG A 85 3.56 -8.38 -15.26
CA ARG A 85 4.47 -7.30 -15.73
C ARG A 85 4.01 -5.88 -15.36
N LYS A 86 2.76 -5.70 -14.93
CA LYS A 86 2.21 -4.41 -14.50
C LYS A 86 2.39 -4.21 -12.99
N ALA A 87 2.45 -2.96 -12.55
CA ALA A 87 2.63 -2.56 -11.14
C ALA A 87 3.93 -3.12 -10.51
N LEU A 88 5.03 -3.17 -11.27
CA LEU A 88 6.33 -3.71 -10.82
C LEU A 88 7.42 -2.63 -10.73
N ARG A 89 7.05 -1.41 -10.36
CA ARG A 89 7.98 -0.31 -10.08
C ARG A 89 7.73 0.22 -8.68
N TYR A 90 8.79 0.46 -7.91
CA TYR A 90 8.69 0.98 -6.55
C TYR A 90 7.88 2.27 -6.48
N SER A 91 8.08 3.18 -7.43
CA SER A 91 7.37 4.46 -7.50
C SER A 91 5.88 4.35 -7.79
N ASP A 92 5.38 3.17 -8.16
CA ASP A 92 3.94 2.93 -8.29
C ASP A 92 3.27 2.79 -6.91
N TYR A 93 4.05 2.52 -5.84
CA TYR A 93 3.54 2.15 -4.51
C TYR A 93 3.55 3.30 -3.50
N THR A 94 2.47 3.37 -2.71
CA THR A 94 2.35 4.18 -1.50
C THR A 94 2.07 3.28 -0.30
N ILE A 95 2.94 3.31 0.70
CA ILE A 95 2.87 2.47 1.89
C ILE A 95 2.56 3.35 3.10
N TYR A 96 1.54 2.98 3.86
CA TYR A 96 1.21 3.58 5.15
C TYR A 96 1.78 2.72 6.27
N ILE A 97 2.55 3.29 7.19
CA ILE A 97 3.04 2.60 8.38
C ILE A 97 2.18 3.05 9.55
N ALA A 98 1.22 2.20 9.91
CA ALA A 98 0.25 2.46 10.96
C ALA A 98 0.74 1.97 12.32
N LYS A 99 0.15 2.51 13.38
CA LYS A 99 0.50 2.09 14.75
C LYS A 99 0.06 0.64 14.96
N ALA A 100 1.00 -0.21 15.39
CA ALA A 100 0.65 -1.52 15.92
C ALA A 100 -0.21 -1.34 17.18
N ASP A 101 -1.26 -2.14 17.33
CA ASP A 101 -2.15 -2.02 18.47
C ASP A 101 -1.43 -2.36 19.78
N ARG A 102 -1.72 -1.56 20.81
CA ARG A 102 -1.08 -1.67 22.12
C ARG A 102 -2.09 -2.01 23.20
N GLU A 103 -3.25 -2.57 22.84
CA GLU A 103 -4.08 -3.28 23.80
C GLU A 103 -3.46 -4.64 24.12
N LYS A 104 -3.52 -5.03 25.41
CA LYS A 104 -3.02 -6.31 25.86
C LYS A 104 -4.10 -7.37 25.72
N ASP A 105 -3.74 -8.53 25.19
CA ASP A 105 -4.59 -9.71 25.23
C ASP A 105 -4.74 -10.25 26.68
N ALA A 106 -5.55 -11.31 26.84
CA ALA A 106 -5.78 -11.95 28.13
C ALA A 106 -4.51 -12.53 28.78
N ASP A 107 -3.47 -12.80 27.98
CA ASP A 107 -2.15 -13.26 28.43
C ASP A 107 -1.18 -12.08 28.70
N GLY A 108 -1.64 -10.84 28.57
CA GLY A 108 -0.86 -9.64 28.81
C GLY A 108 0.08 -9.24 27.68
N ARG A 109 -0.04 -9.84 26.48
CA ARG A 109 0.80 -9.56 25.31
C ARG A 109 0.17 -8.47 24.45
N TYR A 110 1.00 -7.60 23.89
CA TYR A 110 0.55 -6.63 22.89
C TYR A 110 0.42 -7.29 21.52
N SER A 111 -0.60 -6.90 20.75
CA SER A 111 -0.67 -7.28 19.34
C SER A 111 0.49 -6.63 18.56
N PRO A 112 1.17 -7.37 17.67
CA PRO A 112 2.13 -6.77 16.75
C PRO A 112 1.44 -6.06 15.56
N ASP A 113 0.12 -6.20 15.43
CA ASP A 113 -0.65 -5.91 14.22
C ASP A 113 -1.57 -4.69 14.40
N ILE A 114 -2.15 -4.18 13.31
CA ILE A 114 -3.07 -3.03 13.33
C ILE A 114 -4.47 -3.53 13.71
N ALA A 115 -5.15 -2.83 14.63
CA ALA A 115 -6.58 -3.00 14.84
C ALA A 115 -7.35 -2.22 13.76
N VAL A 116 -8.15 -2.91 12.95
CA VAL A 116 -8.98 -2.29 11.90
C VAL A 116 -10.44 -2.73 12.06
N PRO A 117 -11.43 -1.92 11.63
CA PRO A 117 -12.84 -2.31 11.69
C PRO A 117 -13.09 -3.66 11.02
N SER A 118 -13.91 -4.52 11.65
CA SER A 118 -14.08 -5.91 11.21
C SER A 118 -14.71 -6.03 9.83
N ALA A 119 -15.56 -5.08 9.43
CA ALA A 119 -16.14 -5.01 8.08
C ALA A 119 -16.69 -6.36 7.60
N GLN A 120 -16.16 -6.93 6.51
CA GLN A 120 -16.59 -8.22 5.98
C GLN A 120 -16.35 -9.41 6.92
N TYR A 121 -15.49 -9.24 7.94
CA TYR A 121 -15.22 -10.23 8.98
C TYR A 121 -16.19 -10.13 10.17
N ALA A 122 -17.14 -9.19 10.17
CA ALA A 122 -18.10 -9.02 11.26
C ALA A 122 -18.87 -10.32 11.55
N GLY A 123 -18.86 -10.76 12.81
CA GLY A 123 -19.47 -12.02 13.26
C GLY A 123 -18.70 -13.30 12.91
N SER A 124 -17.53 -13.20 12.25
CA SER A 124 -16.63 -14.34 12.03
C SER A 124 -15.77 -14.65 13.26
N ALA A 125 -15.04 -15.76 13.25
CA ALA A 125 -14.07 -16.10 14.31
C ALA A 125 -12.92 -15.09 14.46
N TYR A 126 -12.70 -14.25 13.43
CA TYR A 126 -11.69 -13.20 13.46
C TYR A 126 -12.18 -11.92 14.16
N ASP A 127 -13.49 -11.72 14.26
CA ASP A 127 -14.09 -10.54 14.88
C ASP A 127 -13.82 -10.50 16.39
N LYS A 128 -13.14 -9.45 16.85
CA LYS A 128 -12.81 -9.19 18.25
C LYS A 128 -13.78 -8.21 18.93
N GLY A 129 -14.99 -8.11 18.40
CA GLY A 129 -16.03 -7.22 18.93
C GLY A 129 -16.10 -5.88 18.18
N GLY A 130 -16.03 -5.94 16.86
CA GLY A 130 -16.10 -4.78 15.95
C GLY A 130 -14.79 -4.49 15.21
N PHE A 131 -13.72 -5.24 15.49
CA PHE A 131 -12.41 -5.07 14.85
C PHE A 131 -11.69 -6.41 14.63
N ILE A 132 -10.67 -6.39 13.78
CA ILE A 132 -9.73 -7.49 13.55
C ILE A 132 -8.29 -6.99 13.66
N TYR A 133 -7.35 -7.90 13.94
CA TYR A 133 -5.91 -7.63 13.86
C TYR A 133 -5.36 -8.05 12.51
N VAL A 134 -4.66 -7.14 11.83
CA VAL A 134 -4.03 -7.39 10.54
C VAL A 134 -2.60 -6.86 10.47
N ALA A 135 -1.69 -7.68 9.95
CA ALA A 135 -0.31 -7.25 9.70
C ALA A 135 -0.22 -6.18 8.59
N GLY A 136 -1.17 -6.21 7.66
CA GLY A 136 -1.36 -5.21 6.63
C GLY A 136 -2.76 -5.25 6.03
N ILE A 137 -3.09 -4.23 5.23
CA ILE A 137 -4.35 -4.14 4.49
C ILE A 137 -4.19 -3.25 3.25
N VAL A 138 -4.79 -3.66 2.14
CA VAL A 138 -4.91 -2.80 0.94
C VAL A 138 -5.82 -1.60 1.22
N VAL A 139 -5.31 -0.40 0.93
CA VAL A 139 -6.05 0.87 1.10
C VAL A 139 -6.67 1.32 -0.22
N ALA A 140 -5.92 1.19 -1.32
CA ALA A 140 -6.41 1.52 -2.66
C ALA A 140 -5.76 0.64 -3.72
N LEU A 141 -6.54 0.30 -4.73
CA LEU A 141 -6.10 -0.55 -5.86
C LEU A 141 -5.48 0.31 -6.98
N ASN A 142 -5.84 1.59 -7.07
CA ASN A 142 -5.26 2.58 -7.96
C ASN A 142 -5.36 3.99 -7.33
N PRO A 143 -4.24 4.62 -6.91
CA PRO A 143 -2.85 4.15 -6.97
C PRO A 143 -2.62 2.87 -6.13
N CYS A 144 -1.50 2.17 -6.34
CA CYS A 144 -1.14 0.98 -5.57
C CYS A 144 -0.82 1.39 -4.13
N ALA A 145 -1.80 1.26 -3.22
CA ALA A 145 -1.63 1.71 -1.85
C ALA A 145 -2.09 0.66 -0.83
N PHE A 146 -1.27 0.45 0.18
CA PHE A 146 -1.55 -0.46 1.28
C PHE A 146 -0.92 0.05 2.58
N MET A 147 -1.36 -0.52 3.69
CA MET A 147 -0.94 -0.18 5.03
C MET A 147 -0.33 -1.40 5.71
N ILE A 148 0.69 -1.19 6.54
CA ILE A 148 1.36 -2.23 7.34
C ILE A 148 1.54 -1.75 8.79
N ALA A 149 1.65 -2.70 9.72
CA ALA A 149 1.94 -2.40 11.11
C ALA A 149 3.38 -1.88 11.29
N GLU A 150 3.56 -0.91 12.20
CA GLU A 150 4.88 -0.44 12.62
C GLU A 150 5.65 -1.55 13.35
N HIS A 151 6.86 -1.83 12.87
CA HIS A 151 7.83 -2.66 13.59
C HIS A 151 9.18 -1.95 13.69
N THR A 152 9.69 -1.83 14.91
CA THR A 152 10.97 -1.14 15.19
C THR A 152 12.14 -2.08 15.44
N LYS A 153 11.87 -3.39 15.47
CA LYS A 153 12.86 -4.44 15.80
C LYS A 153 12.79 -5.64 14.88
N ASP A 154 11.59 -5.97 14.40
CA ASP A 154 11.36 -7.10 13.51
C ASP A 154 11.10 -6.60 12.08
N TYR A 155 12.20 -6.35 11.37
CA TYR A 155 12.14 -5.89 9.98
C TYR A 155 11.69 -6.99 9.02
N SER A 156 11.76 -8.27 9.43
CA SER A 156 11.28 -9.37 8.60
C SER A 156 9.77 -9.31 8.42
N ARG A 157 9.03 -8.95 9.48
CA ARG A 157 7.58 -8.73 9.40
C ARG A 157 7.20 -7.59 8.45
N ILE A 158 8.01 -6.53 8.39
CA ILE A 158 7.79 -5.43 7.43
C ILE A 158 7.92 -5.95 6.00
N SER A 159 9.03 -6.63 5.68
CA SER A 159 9.25 -7.18 4.33
C SER A 159 8.14 -8.15 3.93
N THR A 160 7.75 -9.06 4.84
CA THR A 160 6.68 -10.03 4.60
C THR A 160 5.33 -9.35 4.39
N ALA A 161 4.94 -8.39 5.24
CA ALA A 161 3.67 -7.67 5.09
C ALA A 161 3.63 -6.89 3.78
N VAL A 162 4.71 -6.18 3.43
CA VAL A 162 4.82 -5.45 2.15
C VAL A 162 4.68 -6.38 0.95
N ARG A 163 5.40 -7.51 0.99
CA ARG A 163 5.36 -8.51 -0.07
C ARG A 163 3.95 -9.05 -0.23
N ASN A 164 3.31 -9.42 0.87
CA ASN A 164 1.97 -10.01 0.91
C ASN A 164 0.89 -9.04 0.42
N GLU A 165 0.77 -7.85 1.01
CA GLU A 165 -0.24 -6.87 0.61
C GLU A 165 -0.07 -6.42 -0.85
N GLY A 166 1.18 -6.32 -1.31
CA GLY A 166 1.47 -5.99 -2.69
C GLY A 166 1.04 -7.08 -3.70
N GLU A 167 0.88 -8.34 -3.29
CA GLU A 167 0.35 -9.41 -4.17
C GLU A 167 -1.05 -9.07 -4.67
N HIS A 168 -1.92 -8.55 -3.78
CA HIS A 168 -3.26 -8.14 -4.16
C HIS A 168 -3.24 -7.05 -5.24
N LEU A 169 -2.29 -6.12 -5.18
CA LEU A 169 -2.15 -5.03 -6.15
C LEU A 169 -1.60 -5.55 -7.48
N VAL A 170 -0.58 -6.40 -7.45
CA VAL A 170 -0.08 -7.08 -8.65
C VAL A 170 -1.19 -7.88 -9.32
N LEU A 171 -1.94 -8.68 -8.56
CA LEU A 171 -3.06 -9.47 -9.07
C LEU A 171 -4.16 -8.57 -9.63
N TYR A 172 -4.56 -7.51 -8.92
CA TYR A 172 -5.52 -6.54 -9.42
C TYR A 172 -5.12 -6.04 -10.82
N HIS A 173 -3.86 -5.67 -11.04
CA HIS A 173 -3.43 -5.12 -12.33
C HIS A 173 -3.14 -6.15 -13.43
N ASN A 174 -2.90 -7.42 -13.09
CA ASN A 174 -2.47 -8.46 -14.05
C ASN A 174 -3.45 -9.63 -14.21
N ASP A 175 -4.18 -10.01 -13.16
CA ASP A 175 -5.06 -11.18 -13.09
C ASP A 175 -6.29 -10.92 -12.18
N ARG A 176 -7.31 -10.31 -12.79
CA ARG A 176 -8.56 -9.93 -12.11
C ARG A 176 -9.31 -11.10 -11.51
N LYS A 177 -9.23 -12.26 -12.17
CA LYS A 177 -9.92 -13.45 -11.74
C LYS A 177 -9.29 -13.95 -10.45
N ARG A 178 -7.97 -14.17 -10.45
CA ARG A 178 -7.24 -14.63 -9.26
C ARG A 178 -7.33 -13.62 -8.12
N PHE A 179 -7.28 -12.31 -8.41
CA PHE A 179 -7.57 -11.27 -7.42
C PHE A 179 -8.93 -11.48 -6.73
N GLY A 180 -10.01 -11.67 -7.50
CA GLY A 180 -11.35 -11.88 -6.95
C GLY A 180 -11.49 -13.17 -6.14
N GLU A 181 -10.75 -14.21 -6.52
CA GLU A 181 -10.72 -15.50 -5.81
C GLU A 181 -9.96 -15.42 -4.47
N THR A 182 -9.02 -14.48 -4.32
CA THR A 182 -8.14 -14.41 -3.15
C THR A 182 -8.27 -13.12 -2.35
N ALA A 183 -9.15 -12.18 -2.71
CA ALA A 183 -9.29 -10.91 -2.00
C ALA A 183 -9.95 -11.03 -0.61
N ASP A 184 -10.73 -12.09 -0.39
CA ASP A 184 -11.43 -12.34 0.88
C ASP A 184 -10.78 -13.52 1.61
N HIS A 185 -10.09 -13.24 2.72
CA HIS A 185 -9.50 -14.26 3.57
C HIS A 185 -10.45 -14.75 4.67
N SER A 186 -11.69 -14.23 4.78
CA SER A 186 -12.62 -14.58 5.86
C SER A 186 -13.11 -16.03 5.83
N LYS A 187 -13.00 -16.70 4.68
CA LYS A 187 -13.47 -18.08 4.46
C LYS A 187 -12.34 -19.11 4.34
N GLY A 188 -11.13 -18.74 4.74
CA GLY A 188 -9.92 -19.53 4.57
C GLY A 188 -9.12 -19.14 3.33
N GLY A 189 -7.83 -19.44 3.36
CA GLY A 189 -6.84 -18.85 2.44
C GLY A 189 -6.03 -17.75 3.11
N GLY A 190 -4.93 -17.37 2.51
CA GLY A 190 -4.05 -16.32 3.04
C GLY A 190 -2.78 -16.22 2.21
N HIS A 191 -1.88 -15.37 2.70
CA HIS A 191 -0.58 -15.22 2.06
C HIS A 191 0.37 -16.38 2.42
N PRO A 192 1.35 -16.68 1.55
CA PRO A 192 1.58 -16.10 0.23
C PRO A 192 0.55 -16.55 -0.82
N ILE A 193 0.06 -15.64 -1.66
CA ILE A 193 -0.87 -15.96 -2.77
C ILE A 193 -0.10 -16.41 -4.02
N LEU A 194 0.99 -15.72 -4.34
CA LEU A 194 1.91 -16.02 -5.43
C LEU A 194 3.08 -16.87 -4.91
N GLN A 195 3.55 -17.81 -5.72
CA GLN A 195 4.75 -18.63 -5.46
C GLN A 195 5.82 -18.37 -6.53
#